data_AF-A0A8T5TPE7-F1
#
_entry.id   AF-A0A8T5TPE7-F1
#
_cell.length_a   1.000
_cell.length_b   1.000
_cell.length_c   1.000
_cell.angle_alpha   90.00
_cell.angle_beta   90.00
_cell.angle_gamma   90.00
#
_symmetry.space_group_name_H-M   'P 1'
#
loop_
_entity.id
_entity.type
_entity.pdbx_description
1 polymer ?
#
loop_
_entity_poly.entity_id
_entity_poly.type
_entity_poly.pdbx_seq_one_letter_code
_entity_poly.pdbx_strand_id
1 'polypeptide(L)' 'DEVKRLIINILNDTEMSTPELRKCFKLTNSEIWKLISDLESARKIKRTGKKGRAQLWTAV' A
#
# COMPACT_ATOMS: atom_id res chain seq x y z
N ASP A 1 12.96 1.57 -7.23
CA ASP A 1 12.52 1.77 -5.85
C ASP A 1 12.22 0.41 -5.21
N GLU A 2 13.10 -0.04 -4.32
CA GLU A 2 13.04 -1.37 -3.72
C GLU A 2 11.81 -1.54 -2.81
N VAL A 3 11.48 -0.50 -2.04
CA VAL A 3 10.30 -0.46 -1.16
C VAL A 3 9.00 -0.67 -1.96
N LYS A 4 8.87 -0.05 -3.15
CA LYS A 4 7.69 -0.23 -4.01
C LYS A 4 7.52 -1.69 -4.46
N ARG A 5 8.62 -2.37 -4.81
CA ARG A 5 8.58 -3.79 -5.19
C ARG A 5 8.16 -4.67 -4.03
N LEU A 6 8.69 -4.42 -2.84
CA LEU A 6 8.32 -5.16 -1.64
C LEU A 6 6.85 -4.95 -1.25
N ILE A 7 6.33 -3.72 -1.36
CA ILE A 7 4.90 -3.43 -1.15
C ILE A 7 4.03 -4.24 -2.11
N ILE A 8 4.34 -4.24 -3.41
CA ILE A 8 3.58 -5.03 -4.40
C ILE A 8 3.64 -6.52 -4.06
N ASN A 9 4.82 -7.05 -3.76
CA ASN A 9 5.00 -8.48 -3.46
C ASN A 9 4.15 -8.91 -2.25
N ILE A 10 4.13 -8.11 -1.19
CA ILE A 10 3.28 -8.39 -0.03
C ILE A 10 1.80 -8.34 -0.42
N LEU A 11 1.39 -7.34 -1.21
CA LEU A 11 0.00 -7.14 -1.63
C LEU A 11 -0.50 -8.12 -2.71
N ASN A 12 0.39 -8.92 -3.32
CA ASN A 12 0.00 -9.97 -4.28
C ASN A 12 -0.78 -11.10 -3.60
N ASP A 13 -0.36 -11.49 -2.40
CA ASP A 13 -0.95 -12.61 -1.67
C ASP A 13 -1.83 -12.16 -0.49
N THR A 14 -1.86 -10.85 -0.21
CA THR A 14 -2.56 -10.31 0.96
C THR A 14 -3.23 -8.96 0.69
N GLU A 15 -4.27 -8.69 1.47
CA GLU A 15 -4.87 -7.35 1.57
C GLU A 15 -4.36 -6.66 2.83
N MET A 16 -3.89 -5.42 2.70
CA MET A 16 -3.42 -4.64 3.85
C MET A 16 -3.93 -3.20 3.82
N SER A 17 -4.10 -2.65 5.02
CA SER A 17 -4.45 -1.25 5.20
C SER A 17 -3.23 -0.33 5.16
N THR A 18 -3.43 0.95 4.82
CA THR A 18 -2.36 1.97 4.85
C THR A 18 -1.59 1.99 6.20
N PRO A 19 -2.24 1.92 7.38
CA PRO A 19 -1.52 1.86 8.66
C PRO A 19 -0.68 0.60 8.86
N GLU A 20 -1.10 -0.56 8.32
CA GLU A 20 -0.32 -1.80 8.40
C GLU A 20 0.93 -1.70 7.52
N LEU A 21 0.78 -1.29 6.27
CA LEU A 21 1.91 -1.05 5.36
C LEU A 21 2.89 -0.04 5.96
N ARG A 22 2.39 1.07 6.52
CA ARG A 22 3.22 2.07 7.19
C ARG A 22 4.09 1.48 8.30
N LYS A 23 3.50 0.62 9.15
CA LYS A 23 4.21 -0.05 10.24
C LYS A 23 5.25 -1.05 9.72
N CYS A 24 4.89 -1.86 8.73
CA CYS A 24 5.77 -2.88 8.14
C CYS A 24 7.05 -2.25 7.55
N PHE A 25 6.90 -1.13 6.83
CA PHE A 25 8.02 -0.48 6.16
C PHE A 25 8.65 0.66 6.97
N LYS A 26 8.19 0.89 8.22
CA LYS A 26 8.65 1.96 9.12
C LYS A 26 8.64 3.35 8.45
N LEU A 27 7.59 3.62 7.68
CA LEU A 27 7.44 4.87 6.94
C LEU A 27 6.66 5.92 7.74
N THR A 28 6.88 7.19 7.41
CA THR A 28 6.00 8.27 7.82
C THR A 28 4.67 8.22 7.07
N ASN A 29 3.67 8.97 7.55
CA ASN A 29 2.38 9.06 6.85
C ASN A 29 2.52 9.63 5.42
N SER A 30 3.34 10.67 5.22
CA SER A 30 3.53 11.28 3.91
C SER A 30 4.22 10.32 2.93
N GLU A 31 5.25 9.59 3.38
CA GLU A 31 5.97 8.63 2.55
C GLU A 31 5.06 7.49 2.09
N ILE A 32 4.30 6.86 2.99
CA ILE A 32 3.41 5.75 2.59
C ILE A 32 2.35 6.23 1.60
N TRP A 33 1.75 7.42 1.82
CA TRP A 33 0.75 7.97 0.92
C TRP A 33 1.32 8.29 -0.45
N LYS A 34 2.54 8.81 -0.54
CA LYS A 34 3.23 9.02 -1.82
C LYS A 34 3.45 7.69 -2.54
N LEU A 35 3.98 6.67 -1.85
CA LEU A 35 4.26 5.37 -2.46
C LEU A 35 3.00 4.66 -2.96
N ILE A 36 1.93 4.58 -2.15
CA ILE A 36 0.69 3.92 -2.58
C ILE A 36 -0.03 4.69 -3.67
N SER A 37 0.04 6.02 -3.69
CA SER A 37 -0.54 6.83 -4.77
C SER A 37 0.23 6.65 -6.08
N ASP A 38 1.56 6.57 -6.03
CA ASP A 38 2.39 6.26 -7.20
C ASP A 38 2.07 4.85 -7.75
N LEU A 39 1.95 3.86 -6.86
CA LEU A 39 1.64 2.48 -7.23
C LEU A 39 0.22 2.33 -7.80
N GLU A 40 -0.75 3.01 -7.21
CA GLU A 40 -2.13 3.05 -7.71
C GLU A 40 -2.20 3.72 -9.09
N SER A 41 -1.51 4.86 -9.26
CA SER A 41 -1.43 5.56 -10.55
C SER A 41 -0.77 4.71 -11.64
N ALA A 42 0.22 3.90 -11.25
CA ALA A 42 0.87 2.93 -12.12
C ALA A 42 0.08 1.61 -12.30
N ARG A 43 -1.14 1.51 -11.72
CA ARG A 43 -2.01 0.33 -11.75
C ARG A 43 -1.34 -0.95 -11.25
N LYS A 44 -0.44 -0.84 -10.26
CA LYS A 44 0.21 -1.98 -9.61
C LYS A 44 -0.55 -2.46 -8.38
N ILE A 45 -1.35 -1.57 -7.79
CA ILE A 45 -2.24 -1.86 -6.66
C ILE A 45 -3.57 -1.18 -6.89
N LYS A 46 -4.61 -1.65 -6.20
CA LYS A 46 -5.95 -1.05 -6.22
C LYS A 46 -6.52 -0.94 -4.80
N ARG A 47 -7.44 0.01 -4.64
CA ARG A 47 -8.29 0.13 -3.45
C ARG A 47 -9.32 -0.98 -3.45
N THR A 48 -9.43 -1.71 -2.34
CA THR A 48 -10.46 -2.76 -2.18
C THR A 48 -11.60 -2.33 -1.27
N GLY A 49 -11.34 -1.42 -0.34
CA GLY A 49 -12.36 -0.94 0.59
C GLY A 49 -11.78 -0.12 1.73
N LYS A 50 -12.56 0.08 2.78
CA LYS A 50 -12.12 0.78 4.00
C LYS A 50 -12.40 -0.07 5.23
N LYS A 51 -11.47 -0.05 6.18
CA LYS A 51 -11.65 -0.58 7.55
C LYS A 51 -11.61 0.60 8.51
N GLY A 52 -12.80 1.08 8.90
CA GLY A 52 -12.93 2.36 9.60
C GLY A 52 -12.45 3.52 8.71
N ARG A 53 -11.44 4.27 9.17
CA ARG A 53 -10.82 5.35 8.38
C ARG A 53 -9.64 4.88 7.52
N ALA A 54 -9.20 3.63 7.67
CA ALA A 54 -8.05 3.11 6.94
C ALA A 54 -8.45 2.60 5.55
N GLN A 55 -7.71 3.00 4.53
CA GLN A 55 -7.86 2.49 3.17
C GLN A 55 -7.17 1.12 3.04
N LEU A 56 -7.85 0.15 2.44
CA LEU A 56 -7.33 -1.18 2.14
C LEU A 56 -6.83 -1.25 0.69
N TRP A 57 -5.80 -2.06 0.48
CA TRP A 57 -5.07 -2.21 -0.76
C TRP A 57 -4.77 -3.69 -1.03
N THR A 58 -4.75 -4.05 -2.32
CA THR A 58 -4.24 -5.33 -2.84
C THR A 58 -3.58 -5.09 -4.20
N ALA A 59 -2.76 -6.01 -4.67
CA ALA A 59 -2.16 -5.92 -6.00
C ALA A 59 -3.20 -6.09 -7.12
N VAL A 60 -2.86 -5.62 -8.32
CA VAL A 60 -3.69 -5.75 -9.53
C VAL A 60 -3.15 -6.86 -10.41
#